data_AF-A0A7K2ZEE1-F1
#
_entry.id   AF-A0A7K2ZEE1-F1
#
_cell.length_a   1.000
_cell.length_b   1.000
_cell.length_c   1.000
_cell.angle_alpha   90.00
_cell.angle_beta   90.00
_cell.angle_gamma   90.00
#
_symmetry.space_group_name_H-M   'P 1'
#
loop_
_entity.id
_entity.type
_entity.pdbx_description
1 polymer ?
#
loop_
_entity_poly.entity_id
_entity_poly.type
_entity_poly.pdbx_seq_one_letter_code
_entity_poly.pdbx_strand_id
1 'polypeptide(L)'
;MRRVVRGFWGPRPESADALAGRWQRTLEGLAALVPQAADAWSQVHGNGPATAFTPEGDALLDAVRTAQSAADWSDLTGTGLRLVGTGTLGWEAEVSGLVGGRPEFLLQSLAVILH
;
A
#
# COMPACT_ATOMS: atom_id res chain seq x y z
N MET A 1 15.87 -12.84 -7.55
CA MET A 1 15.26 -12.76 -8.91
C MET A 1 13.95 -12.04 -8.71
N ARG A 2 13.81 -10.84 -9.27
CA ARG A 2 12.66 -9.97 -9.00
C ARG A 2 11.34 -10.63 -9.41
N ARG A 3 10.39 -10.70 -8.48
CA ARG A 3 9.00 -11.15 -8.73
C ARG A 3 8.07 -9.96 -8.64
N VAL A 4 7.09 -9.90 -9.54
CA VAL A 4 6.12 -8.80 -9.58
C VAL A 4 4.73 -9.39 -9.76
N VAL A 5 3.82 -9.02 -8.87
CA VAL A 5 2.38 -9.29 -8.97
C VAL A 5 1.67 -7.95 -9.07
N ARG A 6 0.80 -7.79 -10.06
CA ARG A 6 -0.03 -6.59 -10.23
C ARG A 6 -1.49 -6.98 -10.40
N GLY A 7 -2.34 -6.40 -9.58
CA GLY A 7 -3.79 -6.47 -9.71
C GLY A 7 -4.33 -5.15 -10.25
N PHE A 8 -5.29 -5.24 -11.17
CA PHE A 8 -6.05 -4.10 -11.66
C PHE A 8 -7.53 -4.39 -11.55
N TRP A 9 -8.33 -3.38 -11.20
CA TRP A 9 -9.78 -3.50 -11.15
C TRP A 9 -10.47 -2.16 -11.43
N GLY A 10 -11.77 -2.24 -11.69
CA GLY A 10 -12.60 -1.06 -11.96
C GLY A 10 -12.86 -0.21 -10.71
N PRO A 11 -13.70 0.84 -10.84
CA PRO A 11 -14.08 1.69 -9.73
C PRO A 11 -14.63 0.91 -8.53
N ARG A 12 -14.02 1.14 -7.38
CA ARG A 12 -14.39 0.60 -6.09
C ARG A 12 -14.18 1.70 -5.05
N PRO A 13 -15.19 2.55 -4.82
CA PRO A 13 -15.13 3.59 -3.81
C PRO A 13 -15.15 2.95 -2.43
N GLU A 14 -14.23 3.32 -1.55
CA GLU A 14 -14.13 2.75 -0.20
C GLU A 14 -13.95 3.87 0.82
N SER A 15 -14.51 3.71 2.02
CA SER A 15 -14.18 4.59 3.14
C SER A 15 -12.71 4.38 3.55
N ALA A 16 -12.14 5.34 4.29
CA ALA A 16 -10.79 5.21 4.82
C ALA A 16 -10.60 3.92 5.64
N ASP A 17 -11.57 3.58 6.49
CA ASP A 17 -11.57 2.35 7.30
C ASP A 17 -11.60 1.07 6.45
N ALA A 18 -12.47 1.02 5.44
CA ALA A 18 -12.57 -0.14 4.55
C ALA A 18 -11.28 -0.33 3.74
N LEU A 19 -10.67 0.78 3.33
CA LEU A 19 -9.42 0.77 2.59
C LEU A 19 -8.24 0.35 3.48
N ALA A 20 -8.13 0.88 4.69
CA ALA A 20 -7.13 0.48 5.68
C ALA A 20 -7.21 -1.03 5.97
N GLY A 21 -8.42 -1.56 6.18
CA GLY A 21 -8.63 -2.99 6.37
C GLY A 21 -8.26 -3.84 5.15
N ARG A 22 -8.35 -3.30 3.92
CA ARG A 22 -7.87 -4.00 2.71
C ARG A 22 -6.36 -4.05 2.64
N TRP A 23 -5.69 -2.95 2.99
CA TRP A 23 -4.24 -2.90 3.10
C TRP A 23 -3.73 -3.89 4.14
N GLN A 24 -4.35 -3.92 5.33
CA GLN A 24 -4.00 -4.86 6.39
C GLN A 24 -4.07 -6.31 5.90
N ARG A 25 -5.20 -6.73 5.31
CA ARG A 25 -5.35 -8.09 4.75
C ARG A 25 -4.32 -8.41 3.67
N THR A 26 -3.91 -7.40 2.89
CA THR A 26 -2.89 -7.59 1.85
C THR A 26 -1.52 -7.85 2.45
N LEU A 27 -1.13 -7.09 3.48
CA LEU A 27 0.13 -7.27 4.18
C LEU A 27 0.15 -8.59 4.97
N GLU A 28 -0.94 -8.94 5.66
CA GLU A 28 -1.09 -10.22 6.35
C GLU A 28 -0.98 -11.40 5.37
N GLY A 29 -1.67 -11.31 4.22
CA GLY A 29 -1.58 -12.33 3.17
C GLY A 29 -0.17 -12.47 2.59
N LEU A 30 0.54 -11.35 2.41
CA LEU A 30 1.93 -11.36 1.97
C LEU A 30 2.84 -12.04 3.01
N ALA A 31 2.71 -11.67 4.29
CA ALA A 31 3.48 -12.27 5.37
C ALA A 31 3.22 -13.78 5.51
N ALA A 32 1.99 -14.23 5.27
CA ALA A 32 1.65 -15.65 5.28
C ALA A 32 2.24 -16.43 4.10
N LEU A 33 2.31 -15.81 2.91
CA LEU A 33 2.83 -16.47 1.69
C LEU A 33 4.35 -16.43 1.61
N VAL A 34 4.97 -15.33 2.03
CA VAL A 34 6.42 -15.07 1.91
C VAL A 34 6.92 -14.42 3.21
N PRO A 35 7.04 -15.19 4.30
CA PRO A 35 7.38 -14.64 5.61
C PRO A 35 8.77 -13.99 5.67
N GLN A 36 9.66 -14.32 4.74
CA GLN A 36 11.02 -13.75 4.68
C GLN A 36 11.07 -12.35 4.08
N ALA A 37 9.97 -11.86 3.51
CA ALA A 37 9.95 -10.69 2.63
C ALA A 37 10.05 -9.36 3.38
N ALA A 38 9.52 -9.27 4.61
CA ALA A 38 9.51 -8.04 5.38
C ALA A 38 9.37 -8.32 6.88
N ASP A 39 10.39 -7.94 7.65
CA ASP A 39 10.37 -7.90 9.12
C ASP A 39 10.12 -6.49 9.64
N ALA A 40 10.52 -5.47 8.86
CA ALA A 40 10.28 -4.07 9.14
C ALA A 40 9.73 -3.38 7.90
N TRP A 41 8.80 -2.44 8.09
CA TRP A 41 8.23 -1.63 7.02
C TRP A 41 8.64 -0.17 7.14
N SER A 42 8.70 0.49 6.00
CA SER A 42 8.80 1.94 5.88
C SER A 42 7.76 2.43 4.88
N GLN A 43 7.10 3.54 5.21
CA GLN A 43 6.21 4.24 4.29
C GLN A 43 7.03 5.20 3.42
N VAL A 44 6.84 5.10 2.10
CA VAL A 44 7.41 6.02 1.14
C VAL A 44 6.38 7.11 0.85
N HIS A 45 6.79 8.36 1.07
CA HIS A 45 5.94 9.54 0.84
C HIS A 45 6.18 10.11 -0.55
N GLY A 46 5.18 10.80 -1.11
CA GLY A 46 5.33 11.49 -2.41
C GLY A 46 6.39 12.59 -2.37
N ASN A 47 6.56 13.22 -1.21
CA ASN A 47 7.62 14.18 -0.92
C ASN A 47 8.25 13.86 0.45
N GLY A 48 9.58 13.93 0.53
CA GLY A 48 10.33 13.70 1.77
C GLY A 48 10.90 12.28 1.93
N PRO A 49 11.64 12.03 3.02
CA PRO A 49 12.27 10.73 3.27
C PRO A 49 11.24 9.68 3.67
N ALA A 50 11.53 8.41 3.40
CA ALA A 50 10.74 7.31 3.93
C ALA A 50 10.79 7.28 5.47
N THR A 51 9.69 6.91 6.10
CA THR A 51 9.58 6.83 7.56
C THR A 51 9.27 5.42 8.00
N ALA A 52 9.85 4.98 9.13
CA ALA A 52 9.50 3.69 9.72
C ALA A 52 7.98 3.57 9.91
N PHE A 53 7.43 2.39 9.58
CA PHE A 53 6.00 2.12 9.58
C PHE A 53 5.76 0.77 10.23
N THR A 54 4.82 0.70 11.16
CA THR A 54 4.46 -0.55 11.86
C THR A 54 2.96 -0.76 11.56
N PRO A 55 2.58 -1.74 10.72
CA PRO A 55 1.23 -1.88 10.17
C PRO A 55 0.21 -2.48 11.15
N GLU A 56 0.26 -2.10 12.43
CA GLU A 56 -0.65 -2.55 13.49
C GLU A 56 -1.53 -1.41 14.02
N GLY A 57 -2.62 -1.79 14.70
CA GLY A 57 -3.57 -0.83 15.26
C GLY A 57 -4.14 0.09 14.18
N ASP A 58 -4.15 1.39 14.48
CA ASP A 58 -4.72 2.40 13.60
C ASP A 58 -3.73 2.97 12.57
N ALA A 59 -2.47 2.50 12.54
CA ALA A 59 -1.41 3.08 11.70
C ALA A 59 -1.75 3.12 10.20
N LEU A 60 -2.39 2.06 9.69
CA LEU A 60 -2.85 2.02 8.30
C LEU A 60 -3.99 2.99 8.02
N LEU A 61 -4.91 3.16 8.98
CA LEU A 61 -6.00 4.11 8.88
C LEU A 61 -5.47 5.54 8.89
N ASP A 62 -4.52 5.83 9.76
CA ASP A 62 -3.86 7.14 9.83
C ASP A 62 -3.05 7.44 8.57
N ALA A 63 -2.35 6.46 8.00
CA ALA A 63 -1.65 6.61 6.72
C ALA A 63 -2.63 6.90 5.57
N VAL A 64 -3.76 6.20 5.51
CA VAL A 64 -4.82 6.43 4.52
C VAL A 64 -5.42 7.83 4.68
N ARG A 65 -5.77 8.23 5.90
CA ARG A 65 -6.33 9.56 6.19
C ARG A 65 -5.33 10.68 5.85
N THR A 66 -4.06 10.48 6.18
CA THR A 66 -2.99 11.42 5.83
C THR A 66 -2.90 11.59 4.32
N ALA A 67 -2.89 10.48 3.55
CA ALA A 67 -2.89 10.52 2.11
C ALA A 67 -4.14 11.20 1.51
N GLN A 68 -5.31 11.01 2.14
CA GLN A 68 -6.56 11.70 1.74
C GLN A 68 -6.57 13.19 2.09
N SER A 69 -5.74 13.62 3.03
CA SER A 69 -5.60 15.03 3.41
C SER A 69 -4.57 15.81 2.57
N ALA A 70 -3.85 15.11 1.68
CA ALA A 70 -2.86 15.74 0.81
C ALA A 70 -3.53 16.67 -0.22
N ALA A 71 -2.86 17.77 -0.56
CA ALA A 71 -3.43 18.81 -1.43
C ALA A 71 -3.77 18.33 -2.85
N ASP A 72 -3.08 17.30 -3.34
CA ASP A 72 -3.25 16.69 -4.66
C ASP A 72 -4.17 15.45 -4.65
N TRP A 73 -4.78 15.13 -3.50
CA TRP A 73 -5.69 14.00 -3.39
C TRP A 73 -7.05 14.27 -4.05
N SER A 74 -7.63 13.22 -4.64
CA SER A 74 -9.00 13.22 -5.18
C SER A 74 -9.65 11.86 -5.01
N ASP A 75 -10.93 11.84 -4.70
CA ASP A 75 -11.76 10.62 -4.71
C ASP A 75 -11.95 10.03 -6.12
N LEU A 76 -11.75 10.83 -7.17
CA LEU A 76 -11.77 10.38 -8.57
C LEU A 76 -10.56 9.49 -8.87
N THR A 77 -9.38 9.78 -8.34
CA THR A 77 -8.17 8.97 -8.55
C THR A 77 -8.02 7.88 -7.50
N GLY A 78 -8.38 8.18 -6.25
CA GLY A 78 -8.25 7.29 -5.11
C GLY A 78 -7.07 7.66 -4.20
N THR A 79 -6.75 6.77 -3.27
CA THR A 79 -5.69 6.97 -2.28
C THR A 79 -4.45 6.17 -2.67
N GLY A 80 -3.33 6.88 -2.80
CA GLY A 80 -2.01 6.30 -3.03
C GLY A 80 -1.36 5.90 -1.70
N LEU A 81 -0.80 4.69 -1.64
CA LEU A 81 0.06 4.26 -0.54
C LEU A 81 1.18 3.37 -1.08
N ARG A 82 2.40 3.55 -0.54
CA ARG A 82 3.59 2.77 -0.90
C ARG A 82 4.36 2.41 0.37
N LEU A 83 4.54 1.12 0.58
CA LEU A 83 5.27 0.53 1.70
C LEU A 83 6.44 -0.28 1.15
N VAL A 84 7.62 -0.10 1.73
CA VAL A 84 8.81 -0.90 1.43
C VAL A 84 9.18 -1.68 2.69
N GLY A 85 9.31 -2.98 2.54
CA GLY A 85 9.64 -3.92 3.59
C GLY A 85 11.06 -4.43 3.41
N THR A 86 11.81 -4.47 4.50
CA THR A 86 13.11 -5.15 4.57
C THR A 86 12.95 -6.39 5.42
N GLY A 87 13.25 -7.56 4.84
CA GLY A 87 13.17 -8.84 5.52
C GLY A 87 14.54 -9.44 5.78
N THR A 88 14.63 -10.77 5.69
CA THR A 88 15.90 -11.50 5.81
C THR A 88 16.93 -11.05 4.76
N LEU A 89 18.22 -11.28 5.02
CA LEU A 89 19.29 -10.82 4.13
C LEU A 89 19.04 -11.23 2.67
N GLY A 90 18.92 -10.24 1.78
CA GLY A 90 18.66 -10.44 0.36
C GLY A 90 17.19 -10.49 -0.03
N TRP A 91 16.26 -10.23 0.89
CA TRP A 91 14.83 -10.08 0.65
C TRP A 91 14.35 -8.67 0.94
N GLU A 92 13.67 -8.09 -0.03
CA GLU A 92 12.92 -6.84 0.13
C GLU A 92 11.54 -6.98 -0.52
N ALA A 93 10.55 -6.35 0.09
CA ALA A 93 9.20 -6.25 -0.44
C ALA A 93 8.87 -4.79 -0.78
N GLU A 94 8.12 -4.57 -1.84
CA GLU A 94 7.39 -3.32 -2.04
C GLU A 94 5.92 -3.65 -2.26
N VAL A 95 5.04 -2.96 -1.53
CA VAL A 95 3.61 -2.96 -1.77
C VAL A 95 3.17 -1.54 -2.06
N SER A 96 2.70 -1.29 -3.29
CA SER A 96 2.24 0.02 -3.72
C SER A 96 0.88 -0.06 -4.40
N GLY A 97 0.04 0.95 -4.23
CA GLY A 97 -1.27 0.96 -4.87
C GLY A 97 -1.91 2.34 -4.93
N LEU A 98 -2.80 2.49 -5.91
CA LEU A 98 -3.73 3.61 -6.07
C LEU A 98 -5.15 3.02 -6.13
N VAL A 99 -5.91 3.22 -5.07
CA VAL A 99 -7.08 2.39 -4.74
C VAL A 99 -8.18 3.18 -4.02
N GLY A 100 -9.40 2.66 -3.98
CA GLY A 100 -10.51 3.26 -3.23
C GLY A 100 -11.24 4.42 -3.92
N GLY A 101 -10.89 4.74 -5.18
CA GLY A 101 -11.45 5.86 -5.94
C GLY A 101 -12.52 5.50 -6.98
N ARG A 102 -12.94 6.51 -7.75
CA ARG A 102 -13.89 6.42 -8.87
C ARG A 102 -13.27 6.81 -10.22
N PRO A 103 -12.18 6.17 -10.66
CA PRO A 103 -11.48 6.65 -11.84
C PRO A 103 -12.26 6.33 -13.11
N GLU A 104 -12.41 7.35 -13.97
CA GLU A 104 -13.04 7.20 -15.29
C GLU A 104 -12.07 6.61 -16.32
N PHE A 105 -10.78 6.91 -16.19
CA PHE A 105 -9.75 6.58 -17.19
C PHE A 105 -8.60 5.73 -16.65
N LEU A 106 -8.38 5.72 -15.33
CA LEU A 106 -7.30 4.94 -14.70
C LEU A 106 -7.89 3.70 -14.03
N LEU A 107 -7.22 2.56 -14.15
CA LEU A 107 -7.60 1.40 -13.35
C LEU A 107 -7.07 1.58 -11.93
N GLN A 108 -7.87 1.17 -10.94
CA GLN A 108 -7.32 0.97 -9.61
C GLN A 108 -6.27 -0.13 -9.69
N SER A 109 -5.20 0.02 -8.91
CA SER A 109 -4.08 -0.92 -9.00
C SER A 109 -3.41 -1.16 -7.66
N LEU A 110 -2.88 -2.37 -7.52
CA LEU A 110 -1.97 -2.75 -6.45
C LEU A 110 -0.85 -3.60 -7.03
N ALA A 111 0.37 -3.30 -6.64
CA ALA A 111 1.58 -4.00 -7.01
C ALA A 111 2.27 -4.54 -5.76
N VAL A 112 2.68 -5.81 -5.83
CA VAL A 112 3.61 -6.43 -4.87
C VAL A 112 4.86 -6.80 -5.64
N ILE A 113 6.01 -6.32 -5.18
CA ILE A 113 7.32 -6.61 -5.77
C ILE A 113 8.16 -7.28 -4.69
N LEU A 114 8.79 -8.40 -5.03
CA LEU A 114 9.77 -9.07 -4.18
C LEU A 114 11.12 -9.01 -4.89
N HIS A 115 12.16 -8.58 -4.18
CA HIS A 115 13.51 -8.42 -4.69
C HIS A 115 14.38 -9.65 -4.37
#